data_AF-A0A429FPV9-F1
#
_entry.id   AF-A0A429FPV9-F1
#
_cell.length_a   1.000
_cell.length_b   1.000
_cell.length_c   1.000
_cell.angle_alpha   90.00
_cell.angle_beta   90.00
_cell.angle_gamma   90.00
#
_symmetry.space_group_name_H-M   'P 1'
#
loop_
_entity.id
_entity.type
_entity.pdbx_description
1 polymer ?
#
loop_
_entity_poly.entity_id
_entity_poly.type
_entity_poly.pdbx_seq_one_letter_code
_entity_poly.pdbx_strand_id
1 'polypeptide(L)'
;MDSDEQVKVSTLEAYADTILPGEKRFPGDHAIAGAAEGPGAVVAGALELLHTDATGVTVGLPYLAQSLNDHAKGYAKEHDLTLDESLPPFVALSFADRTALVRSLTAPGHPEKDGWVSLALFCNMSFDSAAHKHTAEAIAEGHPGLLAMGYTAPDEDGLWRFPKFSYRRELARLHPDTTPSGSPA
;
A
#
# COMPACT_ATOMS: atom_id res chain seq x y z
N MET A 1 -17.56 -13.51 -10.40
CA MET A 1 -16.66 -12.38 -10.67
C MET A 1 -16.22 -12.53 -12.11
N ASP A 2 -16.26 -11.47 -12.90
CA ASP A 2 -15.81 -11.51 -14.29
C ASP A 2 -14.33 -11.90 -14.34
N SER A 3 -13.91 -12.69 -15.35
CA SER A 3 -12.53 -13.17 -15.48
C SER A 3 -11.56 -11.99 -15.52
N ASP A 4 -11.92 -10.93 -16.25
CA ASP A 4 -11.11 -9.73 -16.41
C ASP A 4 -10.97 -8.96 -15.09
N GLU A 5 -12.04 -8.93 -14.28
CA GLU A 5 -12.00 -8.30 -12.96
C GLU A 5 -11.07 -9.06 -12.00
N GLN A 6 -11.08 -10.40 -12.05
CA GLN A 6 -10.18 -11.22 -11.24
C GLN A 6 -8.71 -11.05 -11.65
N VAL A 7 -8.44 -10.96 -12.96
CA VAL A 7 -7.09 -10.66 -13.49
C VAL A 7 -6.63 -9.29 -13.01
N LYS A 8 -7.49 -8.26 -13.10
CA LYS A 8 -7.17 -6.91 -12.63
C LYS A 8 -6.84 -6.90 -11.13
N VAL A 9 -7.73 -7.45 -10.30
CA VAL A 9 -7.58 -7.48 -8.84
C VAL A 9 -6.29 -8.18 -8.44
N SER A 10 -6.06 -9.41 -8.91
CA SER A 10 -4.86 -10.18 -8.54
C SER A 10 -3.57 -9.53 -9.04
N THR A 11 -3.59 -8.86 -10.20
CA THR A 11 -2.45 -8.11 -10.71
C THR A 11 -2.12 -6.91 -9.83
N LEU A 12 -3.13 -6.14 -9.42
CA LEU A 12 -2.95 -4.98 -8.52
C LEU A 12 -2.53 -5.40 -7.11
N GLU A 13 -3.07 -6.51 -6.59
CA GLU A 13 -2.62 -7.10 -5.32
C GLU A 13 -1.15 -7.51 -5.38
N ALA A 14 -0.74 -8.18 -6.46
CA ALA A 14 0.65 -8.57 -6.66
C ALA A 14 1.59 -7.37 -6.76
N TYR A 15 1.16 -6.26 -7.38
CA TYR A 15 1.93 -5.03 -7.40
C TYR A 15 2.05 -4.45 -5.98
N ALA A 16 0.94 -4.35 -5.24
CA ALA A 16 0.94 -3.84 -3.88
C ALA A 16 1.84 -4.65 -2.93
N ASP A 17 1.77 -5.98 -3.00
CA ASP A 17 2.66 -6.88 -2.26
C ASP A 17 4.13 -6.73 -2.69
N THR A 18 4.40 -6.41 -3.96
CA THR A 18 5.78 -6.13 -4.42
C THR A 18 6.34 -4.84 -3.79
N ILE A 19 5.50 -3.83 -3.56
CA ILE A 19 5.91 -2.56 -2.94
C ILE A 19 6.08 -2.69 -1.42
N LEU A 20 5.11 -3.31 -0.75
CA LEU A 20 5.16 -3.57 0.69
C LEU A 20 4.70 -5.01 0.96
N PRO A 21 5.66 -5.96 1.04
CA PRO A 21 5.35 -7.38 1.11
C PRO A 21 4.71 -7.77 2.43
N GLY A 22 3.89 -8.81 2.38
CA GLY A 22 3.35 -9.46 3.57
C GLY A 22 3.24 -10.97 3.43
N GLU A 23 2.64 -11.58 4.44
CA GLU A 23 2.33 -13.01 4.47
C GLU A 23 1.21 -13.38 3.50
N LYS A 24 1.31 -14.57 2.92
CA LYS A 24 0.23 -15.14 2.10
C LYS A 24 -1.06 -15.27 2.91
N ARG A 25 -2.21 -14.99 2.27
CA ARG A 25 -3.53 -15.29 2.86
C ARG A 25 -3.76 -16.78 3.06
N PHE A 26 -3.22 -17.59 2.14
CA PHE A 26 -3.29 -19.05 2.15
C PHE A 26 -2.14 -19.63 1.28
N PRO A 27 -1.76 -20.91 1.41
CA PRO A 27 -0.59 -21.47 0.73
C PRO A 27 -0.57 -21.28 -0.80
N GLY A 28 -1.73 -21.37 -1.44
CA GLY A 28 -1.91 -21.20 -2.89
C GLY A 28 -2.14 -19.76 -3.36
N ASP A 29 -1.96 -18.76 -2.49
CA ASP A 29 -2.04 -17.37 -2.91
C ASP A 29 -0.85 -17.04 -3.80
N HIS A 30 -1.11 -16.69 -5.05
CA HIS A 30 -0.09 -16.29 -6.01
C HIS A 30 0.04 -14.77 -6.09
N ALA A 31 -1.01 -14.01 -5.75
CA ALA A 31 -0.94 -12.56 -5.79
C ALA A 31 0.02 -12.06 -4.69
N ILE A 32 -0.16 -12.55 -3.46
CA ILE A 32 0.74 -12.26 -2.35
C ILE A 32 1.85 -13.32 -2.32
N ALA A 33 3.11 -12.90 -2.43
CA ALA A 33 4.24 -13.81 -2.53
C ALA A 33 4.62 -14.45 -1.20
N GLY A 34 4.32 -13.79 -0.06
CA GLY A 34 4.78 -14.25 1.26
C GLY A 34 6.24 -13.91 1.55
N ALA A 35 6.73 -12.79 1.01
CA ALA A 35 8.16 -12.44 1.09
C ALA A 35 8.59 -11.83 2.43
N ALA A 36 7.63 -11.43 3.28
CA ALA A 36 7.87 -10.90 4.61
C ALA A 36 6.87 -11.47 5.61
N GLU A 37 7.29 -11.54 6.88
CA GLU A 37 6.39 -11.85 8.00
C GLU A 37 5.50 -10.63 8.31
N GLY A 38 4.29 -10.90 8.75
CA GLY A 38 3.27 -9.91 9.06
C GLY A 38 2.50 -9.35 7.85
N PRO A 39 1.62 -8.38 8.12
CA PRO A 39 0.74 -7.78 7.13
C PRO A 39 1.48 -6.80 6.20
N GLY A 40 1.25 -6.92 4.90
CA GLY A 40 1.74 -6.00 3.86
C GLY A 40 0.66 -5.02 3.36
N ALA A 41 0.93 -4.35 2.24
CA ALA A 41 0.03 -3.34 1.68
C ALA A 41 -1.35 -3.89 1.31
N VAL A 42 -1.40 -5.15 0.85
CA VAL A 42 -2.67 -5.81 0.47
C VAL A 42 -3.59 -5.93 1.70
N VAL A 43 -3.06 -6.45 2.82
CA VAL A 43 -3.82 -6.58 4.07
C VAL A 43 -4.16 -5.21 4.66
N ALA A 44 -3.31 -4.21 4.45
CA ALA A 44 -3.56 -2.82 4.84
C ALA A 44 -4.58 -2.08 3.94
N GLY A 45 -5.26 -2.76 3.02
CA GLY A 45 -6.34 -2.14 2.22
C GLY A 45 -5.85 -1.35 1.01
N ALA A 46 -4.72 -1.72 0.38
CA ALA A 46 -4.23 -1.05 -0.83
C ALA A 46 -5.30 -1.00 -1.95
N LEU A 47 -6.03 -2.09 -2.17
CA LEU A 47 -7.08 -2.11 -3.17
C LEU A 47 -8.27 -1.22 -2.79
N GLU A 48 -8.65 -1.17 -1.51
CA GLU A 48 -9.73 -0.29 -1.04
C GLU A 48 -9.36 1.18 -1.28
N LEU A 49 -8.13 1.57 -0.95
CA LEU A 49 -7.63 2.91 -1.23
C LEU A 49 -7.64 3.24 -2.72
N LEU A 50 -7.11 2.34 -3.57
CA LEU A 50 -7.08 2.56 -5.02
C LEU A 50 -8.47 2.73 -5.64
N HIS A 51 -9.50 2.11 -5.07
CA HIS A 51 -10.89 2.25 -5.53
C HIS A 51 -11.62 3.47 -4.96
N THR A 52 -10.95 4.28 -4.12
CA THR A 52 -11.53 5.52 -3.61
C THR A 52 -11.39 6.65 -4.63
N ASP A 53 -12.48 7.34 -4.94
CA ASP A 53 -12.51 8.45 -5.93
C ASP A 53 -11.50 9.56 -5.63
N ALA A 54 -11.18 9.79 -4.35
CA ALA A 54 -10.22 10.80 -3.92
C ALA A 54 -8.80 10.58 -4.45
N THR A 55 -8.46 9.35 -4.87
CA THR A 55 -7.16 9.05 -5.49
C THR A 55 -7.04 9.59 -6.91
N GLY A 56 -8.18 9.79 -7.61
CA GLY A 56 -8.21 10.20 -9.01
C GLY A 56 -7.71 9.17 -10.02
N VAL A 57 -7.39 7.93 -9.60
CA VAL A 57 -6.80 6.89 -10.47
C VAL A 57 -7.75 5.74 -10.84
N THR A 58 -8.97 5.72 -10.27
CA THR A 58 -9.93 4.62 -10.39
C THR A 58 -10.20 4.19 -11.83
N VAL A 59 -10.43 5.15 -12.73
CA VAL A 59 -10.66 4.91 -14.18
C VAL A 59 -9.43 4.33 -14.87
N GLY A 60 -8.23 4.61 -14.38
CA GLY A 60 -6.95 4.15 -14.93
C GLY A 60 -6.57 2.73 -14.51
N LEU A 61 -7.16 2.19 -13.43
CA LEU A 61 -6.75 0.90 -12.86
C LEU A 61 -6.79 -0.29 -13.84
N PRO A 62 -7.82 -0.45 -14.71
CA PRO A 62 -7.81 -1.53 -15.69
C PRO A 62 -6.64 -1.42 -16.66
N TYR A 63 -6.30 -0.21 -17.11
CA TYR A 63 -5.19 0.05 -18.03
C TYR A 63 -3.83 -0.17 -17.36
N LEU A 64 -3.68 0.22 -16.09
CA LEU A 64 -2.46 -0.03 -15.31
C LEU A 64 -2.23 -1.52 -15.10
N ALA A 65 -3.29 -2.27 -14.74
CA ALA A 65 -3.18 -3.73 -14.58
C ALA A 65 -2.83 -4.42 -15.91
N GLN A 66 -3.44 -4.00 -17.03
CA GLN A 66 -3.11 -4.52 -18.35
C GLN A 66 -1.65 -4.20 -18.72
N SER A 67 -1.24 -2.94 -18.60
CA SER A 67 0.13 -2.50 -18.89
C SER A 67 1.16 -3.25 -18.06
N LEU A 68 0.88 -3.48 -16.77
CA LEU A 68 1.78 -4.24 -15.90
C LEU A 68 1.94 -5.70 -16.35
N ASN A 69 0.87 -6.34 -16.79
CA ASN A 69 0.93 -7.69 -17.37
C ASN A 69 1.69 -7.72 -18.70
N ASP A 70 1.59 -6.68 -19.53
CA ASP A 70 2.34 -6.61 -20.78
C ASP A 70 3.85 -6.38 -20.53
N HIS A 71 4.19 -5.53 -19.56
CA HIS A 71 5.57 -5.40 -19.06
C HIS A 71 6.13 -6.70 -18.50
N ALA A 72 5.32 -7.47 -17.76
CA ALA A 72 5.73 -8.77 -17.25
C ALA A 72 6.02 -9.79 -18.36
N LYS A 73 5.22 -9.82 -19.44
CA LYS A 73 5.51 -10.66 -20.61
C LYS A 73 6.81 -10.25 -21.29
N GLY A 74 7.04 -8.94 -21.44
CA GLY A 74 8.28 -8.38 -22.00
C GLY A 74 9.49 -8.81 -21.17
N TYR A 75 9.42 -8.60 -19.86
CA TYR A 75 10.45 -9.02 -18.91
C TYR A 75 10.73 -10.52 -18.99
N ALA A 76 9.69 -11.36 -18.97
CA ALA A 76 9.84 -12.80 -19.06
C ALA A 76 10.55 -13.23 -20.34
N LYS A 77 10.21 -12.60 -21.47
CA LYS A 77 10.86 -12.86 -22.76
C LYS A 77 12.34 -12.44 -22.76
N GLU A 78 12.66 -11.28 -22.19
CA GLU A 78 14.05 -10.79 -22.11
C GLU A 78 14.95 -11.64 -21.21
N HIS A 79 14.35 -12.32 -20.23
CA HIS A 79 15.04 -13.13 -19.23
C HIS A 79 14.85 -14.65 -19.44
N ASP A 80 14.30 -15.07 -20.59
CA ASP A 80 14.03 -16.47 -20.93
C ASP A 80 13.20 -17.23 -19.85
N LEU A 81 12.25 -16.54 -19.21
CA LEU A 81 11.37 -17.09 -18.20
C LEU A 81 10.09 -17.66 -18.83
N THR A 82 9.71 -18.86 -18.41
CA THR A 82 8.40 -19.47 -18.76
C THR A 82 7.38 -19.09 -17.69
N LEU A 83 6.32 -18.41 -18.10
CA LEU A 83 5.22 -18.02 -17.20
C LEU A 83 4.15 -19.11 -17.15
N ASP A 84 3.53 -19.28 -15.99
CA ASP A 84 2.32 -20.09 -15.84
C ASP A 84 1.13 -19.38 -16.51
N GLU A 85 0.63 -19.97 -17.60
CA GLU A 85 -0.47 -19.41 -18.41
C GLU A 85 -1.83 -19.40 -17.67
N SER A 86 -1.95 -20.10 -16.54
CA SER A 86 -3.15 -20.06 -15.70
C SER A 86 -3.22 -18.82 -14.80
N LEU A 87 -2.13 -18.06 -14.71
CA LEU A 87 -2.02 -16.86 -13.88
C LEU A 87 -1.87 -15.60 -14.75
N PRO A 88 -2.28 -14.42 -14.26
CA PRO A 88 -1.88 -13.16 -14.89
C PRO A 88 -0.35 -13.08 -14.99
N PRO A 89 0.21 -12.59 -16.11
CA PRO A 89 1.65 -12.57 -16.34
C PRO A 89 2.50 -11.97 -15.21
N PHE A 90 2.06 -10.85 -14.62
CA PHE A 90 2.79 -10.24 -13.50
C PHE A 90 2.72 -11.10 -12.23
N VAL A 91 1.59 -11.78 -12.02
CA VAL A 91 1.38 -12.72 -10.91
C VAL A 91 2.19 -14.01 -11.11
N ALA A 92 2.44 -14.43 -12.35
CA ALA A 92 3.28 -15.59 -12.64
C ALA A 92 4.77 -15.38 -12.35
N LEU A 93 5.24 -14.12 -12.26
CA LEU A 93 6.62 -13.80 -11.90
C LEU A 93 6.92 -14.14 -10.43
N SER A 94 8.16 -14.57 -10.16
CA SER A 94 8.65 -14.69 -8.79
C SER A 94 8.72 -13.31 -8.11
N PHE A 95 8.71 -13.27 -6.78
CA PHE A 95 8.84 -12.00 -6.06
C PHE A 95 10.12 -11.22 -6.43
N ALA A 96 11.23 -11.93 -6.66
CA ALA A 96 12.48 -11.32 -7.06
C ALA A 96 12.37 -10.65 -8.45
N ASP A 97 11.71 -11.33 -9.39
CA ASP A 97 11.48 -10.83 -10.74
C ASP A 97 10.50 -9.66 -10.76
N ARG A 98 9.39 -9.75 -10.00
CA ARG A 98 8.46 -8.62 -9.79
C ARG A 98 9.20 -7.40 -9.25
N THR A 99 10.05 -7.59 -8.25
CA THR A 99 10.85 -6.51 -7.64
C THR A 99 11.81 -5.90 -8.66
N ALA A 100 12.48 -6.74 -9.48
CA ALA A 100 13.39 -6.27 -10.51
C ALA A 100 12.68 -5.47 -11.61
N LEU A 101 11.49 -5.92 -12.04
CA LEU A 101 10.65 -5.23 -12.99
C LEU A 101 10.11 -3.91 -12.42
N VAL A 102 9.54 -3.92 -11.22
CA VAL A 102 9.03 -2.68 -10.58
C VAL A 102 10.16 -1.65 -10.40
N ARG A 103 11.38 -2.11 -10.07
CA ARG A 103 12.56 -1.23 -10.01
C ARG A 103 12.89 -0.58 -11.35
N SER A 104 12.74 -1.29 -12.48
CA SER A 104 12.99 -0.69 -13.81
C SER A 104 11.88 0.29 -14.20
N LEU A 105 10.62 -0.07 -13.93
CA LEU A 105 9.45 0.77 -14.21
C LEU A 105 9.45 2.09 -13.43
N THR A 106 9.99 2.07 -12.21
CA THR A 106 10.10 3.26 -11.33
C THR A 106 11.44 3.99 -11.45
N ALA A 107 12.36 3.51 -12.30
CA ALA A 107 13.67 4.12 -12.48
C ALA A 107 13.59 5.52 -13.12
N PRO A 108 14.51 6.44 -12.77
CA PRO A 108 14.64 7.71 -13.47
C PRO A 108 14.83 7.50 -14.98
N GLY A 109 14.09 8.25 -15.80
CA GLY A 109 14.15 8.17 -17.26
C GLY A 109 13.19 7.16 -17.91
N HIS A 110 12.52 6.30 -17.13
CA HIS A 110 11.46 5.46 -17.68
C HIS A 110 10.26 6.33 -18.11
N PRO A 111 9.71 6.17 -19.33
CA PRO A 111 8.68 7.05 -19.86
C PRO A 111 7.37 7.02 -19.06
N GLU A 112 7.07 5.89 -18.42
CA GLU A 112 5.84 5.68 -17.64
C GLU A 112 6.07 5.80 -16.12
N LYS A 113 7.26 6.25 -15.70
CA LYS A 113 7.68 6.27 -14.28
C LYS A 113 6.63 6.86 -13.36
N ASP A 114 6.06 8.01 -13.72
CA ASP A 114 5.17 8.77 -12.83
C ASP A 114 3.90 7.99 -12.49
N GLY A 115 3.39 7.17 -13.43
CA GLY A 115 2.26 6.28 -13.16
C GLY A 115 2.60 5.17 -12.17
N TRP A 116 3.77 4.53 -12.35
CA TRP A 116 4.23 3.47 -11.46
C TRP A 116 4.58 3.98 -10.06
N VAL A 117 5.23 5.13 -9.97
CA VAL A 117 5.53 5.78 -8.68
C VAL A 117 4.22 6.20 -7.98
N SER A 118 3.22 6.69 -8.72
CA SER A 118 1.92 7.02 -8.13
C SER A 118 1.21 5.78 -7.59
N LEU A 119 1.24 4.66 -8.31
CA LEU A 119 0.66 3.40 -7.82
C LEU A 119 1.38 2.90 -6.56
N ALA A 120 2.72 2.94 -6.55
CA ALA A 120 3.53 2.59 -5.40
C ALA A 120 3.28 3.51 -4.18
N LEU A 121 3.03 4.80 -4.43
CA LEU A 121 2.67 5.75 -3.38
C LEU A 121 1.38 5.31 -2.67
N PHE A 122 0.33 4.96 -3.42
CA PHE A 122 -0.92 4.49 -2.79
C PHE A 122 -0.75 3.17 -2.02
N CYS A 123 0.11 2.26 -2.47
CA CYS A 123 0.44 1.06 -1.71
C CYS A 123 1.12 1.36 -0.37
N ASN A 124 1.99 2.38 -0.32
CA ASN A 124 2.57 2.83 0.95
C ASN A 124 1.52 3.55 1.82
N MET A 125 0.69 4.41 1.21
CA MET A 125 -0.36 5.16 1.90
C MET A 125 -1.44 4.27 2.54
N SER A 126 -1.72 3.12 1.96
CA SER A 126 -2.63 2.16 2.61
C SER A 126 -2.06 1.67 3.92
N PHE A 127 -0.74 1.51 4.03
CA PHE A 127 -0.09 1.07 5.27
C PHE A 127 0.22 2.22 6.23
N ASP A 128 0.92 3.26 5.79
CA ASP A 128 1.50 4.29 6.66
C ASP A 128 0.52 5.39 7.13
N SER A 129 -0.64 5.48 6.51
CA SER A 129 -1.61 6.53 6.81
C SER A 129 -3.04 6.05 6.80
N ALA A 130 -3.28 4.86 6.23
CA ALA A 130 -4.62 4.30 6.04
C ALA A 130 -5.57 5.33 5.41
N ALA A 131 -5.10 6.04 4.36
CA ALA A 131 -5.76 7.24 3.82
C ALA A 131 -7.21 7.05 3.33
N HIS A 132 -7.68 5.81 3.24
CA HIS A 132 -9.04 5.41 2.88
C HIS A 132 -9.98 5.26 4.10
N LYS A 133 -9.47 5.37 5.33
CA LYS A 133 -10.20 5.16 6.57
C LYS A 133 -10.11 6.37 7.50
N HIS A 134 -11.15 6.55 8.32
CA HIS A 134 -11.07 7.47 9.43
C HIS A 134 -10.10 6.91 10.49
N THR A 135 -9.12 7.69 10.93
CA THR A 135 -8.03 7.21 11.80
C THR A 135 -8.51 6.46 13.04
N ALA A 136 -9.56 6.96 13.70
CA ALA A 136 -10.14 6.30 14.88
C ALA A 136 -10.75 4.92 14.58
N GLU A 137 -11.38 4.77 13.41
CA GLU A 137 -11.96 3.49 12.95
C GLU A 137 -10.84 2.50 12.58
N ALA A 138 -9.86 2.95 11.79
CA ALA A 138 -8.72 2.13 11.42
C ALA A 138 -7.99 1.57 12.65
N ILE A 139 -7.82 2.36 13.71
CA ILE A 139 -7.16 1.91 14.94
C ILE A 139 -8.05 0.98 15.75
N ALA A 140 -9.37 1.24 15.83
CA ALA A 140 -10.30 0.33 16.48
C ALA A 140 -10.36 -1.05 15.80
N GLU A 141 -10.21 -1.10 14.48
CA GLU A 141 -10.14 -2.32 13.68
C GLU A 141 -8.77 -3.00 13.70
N GLY A 142 -7.76 -2.37 14.32
CA GLY A 142 -6.41 -2.91 14.43
C GLY A 142 -5.60 -2.80 13.13
N HIS A 143 -5.75 -1.69 12.40
CA HIS A 143 -5.06 -1.46 11.13
C HIS A 143 -3.54 -1.65 11.26
N PRO A 144 -2.95 -2.54 10.44
CA PRO A 144 -1.60 -3.05 10.69
C PRO A 144 -0.51 -1.98 10.66
N GLY A 145 -0.54 -1.08 9.68
CA GLY A 145 0.51 -0.08 9.54
C GLY A 145 0.43 1.04 10.57
N LEU A 146 -0.76 1.59 10.85
CA LEU A 146 -1.00 2.51 11.96
C LEU A 146 -0.48 1.97 13.30
N LEU A 147 -0.81 0.71 13.64
CA LEU A 147 -0.31 0.07 14.85
C LEU A 147 1.22 -0.11 14.83
N ALA A 148 1.80 -0.50 13.69
CA ALA A 148 3.25 -0.64 13.54
C ALA A 148 4.01 0.68 13.76
N MET A 149 3.43 1.82 13.36
CA MET A 149 4.01 3.15 13.63
C MET A 149 3.75 3.66 15.05
N GLY A 150 2.98 2.92 15.86
CA GLY A 150 2.72 3.24 17.26
C GLY A 150 1.55 4.20 17.48
N TYR A 151 0.62 4.30 16.53
CA TYR A 151 -0.66 4.94 16.81
C TYR A 151 -1.42 4.13 17.87
N THR A 152 -2.03 4.82 18.83
CA THR A 152 -2.81 4.23 19.92
C THR A 152 -4.25 4.67 19.83
N ALA A 153 -5.19 3.99 20.49
CA ALA A 153 -6.54 4.51 20.63
C ALA A 153 -6.55 5.91 21.28
N PRO A 154 -7.56 6.76 21.00
CA PRO A 154 -7.78 7.94 21.82
C PRO A 154 -8.06 7.55 23.27
N ASP A 155 -7.89 8.50 24.20
CA ASP A 155 -8.26 8.31 25.60
C ASP A 155 -9.79 8.11 25.75
N GLU A 156 -10.26 7.75 26.95
CA GLU A 156 -11.68 7.49 27.23
C GLU A 156 -12.63 8.64 26.86
N ASP A 157 -12.12 9.87 26.81
CA ASP A 157 -12.86 11.07 26.41
C ASP A 157 -12.84 11.35 24.90
N GLY A 158 -12.26 10.44 24.11
CA GLY A 158 -12.18 10.53 22.65
C GLY A 158 -11.06 11.45 22.15
N LEU A 159 -10.24 12.02 23.03
CA LEU A 159 -9.15 12.92 22.65
C LEU A 159 -7.84 12.16 22.43
N TRP A 160 -7.13 12.57 21.37
CA TRP A 160 -5.82 12.04 21.02
C TRP A 160 -4.75 12.75 21.84
N ARG A 161 -4.14 12.03 22.78
CA ARG A 161 -3.05 12.55 23.59
C ARG A 161 -1.80 11.71 23.39
N PHE A 162 -0.68 12.40 23.24
CA PHE A 162 0.63 11.79 23.05
C PHE A 162 1.51 12.17 24.25
N PRO A 163 1.39 11.46 25.39
CA PRO A 163 2.13 11.80 26.61
C PRO A 163 3.64 11.61 26.44
N LYS A 164 4.06 10.88 25.41
CA LYS A 164 5.45 10.71 25.01
C LYS A 164 5.78 11.70 23.89
N PHE A 165 6.45 12.79 24.25
CA PHE A 165 6.97 13.75 23.29
C PHE A 165 7.89 13.07 22.27
N SER A 166 7.86 13.49 21.01
CA SER A 166 8.68 12.93 19.92
C SER A 166 10.19 12.95 20.23
N TYR A 167 10.65 13.93 21.02
CA TYR A 167 12.04 14.04 21.48
C TYR A 167 12.26 13.58 22.93
N ARG A 168 11.27 12.88 23.52
CA ARG A 168 11.22 12.48 24.94
C ARG A 168 11.49 13.63 25.93
N ARG A 169 11.16 14.85 25.49
CA ARG A 169 11.35 16.10 26.22
C ARG A 169 10.22 17.05 25.89
N GLU A 170 9.71 17.73 26.90
CA GLU A 170 8.80 18.86 26.75
C GLU A 170 9.51 20.00 25.98
N LEU A 171 9.05 20.29 24.76
CA LEU A 171 9.67 21.31 23.90
C LEU A 171 9.23 22.73 24.28
N ALA A 172 8.06 22.88 24.88
CA ALA A 172 7.51 24.18 25.27
C ALA A 172 6.59 24.00 26.49
N ARG A 173 6.65 24.97 27.42
CA ARG A 173 5.67 25.12 28.49
C ARG A 173 4.41 25.75 27.92
N LEU A 174 3.24 25.34 28.41
CA LEU A 174 1.96 25.97 28.06
C LEU A 174 2.00 27.46 28.44
N HIS A 175 1.57 28.34 27.54
CA HIS A 175 1.48 29.78 27.83
C HIS A 175 0.32 30.02 28.82
N PRO A 176 0.46 30.94 29.80
CA PRO A 176 -0.62 31.22 30.76
C PRO A 176 -1.95 31.61 30.08
N ASP A 177 -1.86 32.25 28.92
CA ASP A 177 -3.01 32.70 28.13
C ASP A 177 -3.43 31.70 27.04
N THR A 178 -3.14 30.40 27.21
CA THR A 178 -3.69 29.37 26.31
C THR A 178 -5.11 29.01 26.74
N THR A 179 -6.06 29.09 25.81
CA THR A 179 -7.46 28.70 26.06
C THR A 179 -7.57 27.21 26.38
N PRO A 180 -8.68 26.74 26.98
CA PRO A 180 -8.92 25.30 27.19
C PRO A 180 -8.88 24.45 25.91
N SER A 181 -9.08 25.06 24.73
CA SER A 181 -8.98 24.40 23.43
C SER A 181 -7.56 24.40 22.85
N GLY A 182 -6.58 25.00 23.52
CA GLY A 182 -5.18 25.06 23.05
C GLY A 182 -4.85 26.26 22.15
N SER A 183 -5.74 27.25 22.02
CA SER A 183 -5.49 28.46 21.20
C SER A 183 -4.82 29.57 22.02
N PRO A 184 -4.00 30.44 21.40
CA PRO A 184 -3.61 31.70 22.04
C PRO A 184 -4.86 32.56 22.28
N ALA A 185 -5.04 33.05 23.51
CA ALA A 185 -6.09 34.02 23.86
C ALA A 185 -5.75 35.44 23.41
#